data_AF-A0A0D8X7E6-F1
#
_entry.id   AF-A0A0D8X7E6-F1
#
_cell.length_a   1.000
_cell.length_b   1.000
_cell.length_c   1.000
_cell.angle_alpha   90.00
_cell.angle_beta   90.00
_cell.angle_gamma   90.00
#
_symmetry.space_group_name_H-M   'P 1'
#
loop_
_entity.id
_entity.type
_entity.pdbx_description
1 polymer ?
#
loop_
_entity_poly.entity_id
_entity_poly.type
_entity_poly.pdbx_seq_one_letter_code
_entity_poly.pdbx_strand_id
1 'polypeptide(L)'
;MSSKALPCKLIEGDSLRCFFIERINELGYTEIESAWEPGQFLGFNRRGRFQDASTYQTKRKCFSWTKLQRYVPNSEIHRCQRLTRKKSNQTLSLVDEKFFRNIMRTSLLEKIRASYDGPYKP
;
A
#
# COMPACT_ATOMS: atom_id res chain seq x y z
N MET A 1 -9.33 22.69 19.69
CA MET A 1 -10.15 21.83 18.81
C MET A 1 -9.35 20.58 18.51
N SER A 2 -9.76 19.42 19.03
CA SER A 2 -9.01 18.16 18.94
C SER A 2 -9.40 17.40 17.67
N SER A 3 -8.49 17.32 16.71
CA SER A 3 -8.64 16.50 15.51
C SER A 3 -8.53 15.03 15.91
N LYS A 4 -9.68 14.38 16.12
CA LYS A 4 -9.74 12.93 16.30
C LYS A 4 -9.34 12.30 14.96
N ALA A 5 -8.13 11.74 14.89
CA ALA A 5 -7.74 10.85 13.81
C ALA A 5 -8.79 9.72 13.76
N LEU A 6 -9.46 9.59 12.61
CA LEU A 6 -10.35 8.47 12.36
C LEU A 6 -9.52 7.19 12.52
N PRO A 7 -9.96 6.23 13.35
CA PRO A 7 -9.27 4.95 13.43
C PRO A 7 -9.29 4.37 12.02
N CYS A 8 -8.10 4.05 11.47
CA CYS A 8 -8.01 3.18 10.30
C CYS A 8 -8.70 1.88 10.69
N LYS A 9 -9.99 1.76 10.34
CA LYS A 9 -10.70 0.49 10.37
C LYS A 9 -9.80 -0.49 9.63
N LEU A 10 -9.48 -1.60 10.30
CA LEU A 10 -8.81 -2.73 9.69
C LEU A 10 -9.75 -3.20 8.57
N ILE A 11 -9.59 -2.69 7.36
CA ILE A 11 -10.25 -3.24 6.19
C ILE A 11 -9.53 -4.56 5.97
N GLU A 12 -10.09 -5.64 6.52
CA GLU A 12 -9.62 -6.99 6.25
C GLU A 12 -9.72 -7.18 4.73
N GLY A 13 -8.59 -7.54 4.10
CA GLY A 13 -8.44 -7.71 2.65
C GLY A 13 -9.27 -8.85 2.05
N ASP A 14 -10.20 -9.40 2.82
CA ASP A 14 -11.03 -10.54 2.49
C ASP A 14 -12.46 -10.10 2.10
N SER A 15 -12.75 -8.79 2.10
CA SER A 15 -14.01 -8.26 1.58
C SER A 15 -14.05 -8.35 0.05
N LEU A 16 -15.25 -8.57 -0.53
CA LEU A 16 -15.47 -8.52 -1.98
C LEU A 16 -14.93 -7.23 -2.62
N ARG A 17 -14.87 -6.14 -1.84
CA ARG A 17 -14.30 -4.84 -2.25
C ARG A 17 -12.80 -4.86 -2.55
N CYS A 18 -12.10 -5.90 -2.12
CA CYS A 18 -10.67 -6.09 -2.35
C CYS A 18 -10.38 -7.04 -3.52
N PHE A 19 -11.40 -7.57 -4.18
CA PHE A 19 -11.26 -8.43 -5.34
C PHE A 19 -11.43 -7.64 -6.63
N PHE A 20 -10.61 -7.98 -7.61
CA PHE A 20 -10.62 -7.36 -8.93
C PHE A 20 -10.61 -8.44 -10.00
N ILE A 21 -11.35 -8.18 -11.08
CA ILE A 21 -11.36 -9.00 -12.29
C ILE A 21 -10.37 -8.37 -13.27
N GLU A 22 -9.50 -9.19 -13.81
CA GLU A 22 -8.59 -8.80 -14.87
C GLU A 22 -9.26 -8.96 -16.23
N ARG A 23 -9.20 -7.91 -17.05
CA ARG A 23 -9.65 -7.93 -18.45
C ARG A 23 -8.52 -7.51 -19.36
N ILE A 24 -8.44 -8.07 -20.54
CA ILE A 24 -7.55 -7.59 -21.60
C ILE A 24 -8.41 -6.80 -22.59
N ASN A 25 -8.03 -5.55 -22.86
CA ASN A 25 -8.74 -4.73 -23.81
C ASN A 25 -8.30 -5.00 -25.25
N GLU A 26 -8.99 -4.39 -26.20
CA GLU A 26 -8.74 -4.55 -27.65
C GLU A 26 -7.31 -4.17 -28.08
N LEU A 27 -6.60 -3.39 -27.26
CA LEU A 27 -5.22 -2.95 -27.49
C LEU A 27 -4.19 -3.84 -26.77
N GLY A 28 -4.63 -4.92 -26.12
CA GLY A 28 -3.76 -5.85 -25.40
C GLY A 28 -3.30 -5.37 -24.01
N TYR A 29 -3.83 -4.26 -23.51
CA TYR A 29 -3.53 -3.81 -22.15
C TYR A 29 -4.47 -4.46 -21.14
N THR A 30 -3.96 -4.64 -19.93
CA THR A 30 -4.75 -5.09 -18.79
C THR A 30 -5.62 -3.94 -18.26
N GLU A 31 -6.88 -4.22 -18.01
CA GLU A 31 -7.80 -3.39 -17.23
C GLU A 31 -8.19 -4.15 -15.96
N ILE A 32 -8.25 -3.44 -14.84
CA ILE A 32 -8.51 -4.04 -13.52
C ILE A 32 -9.87 -3.54 -13.04
N GLU A 33 -10.89 -4.39 -13.12
CA GLU A 33 -12.27 -4.05 -12.79
C GLU A 33 -12.62 -4.48 -11.36
N SER A 34 -13.38 -3.67 -10.63
CA SER A 34 -13.93 -4.02 -9.33
C SER A 34 -14.87 -5.23 -9.43
N ALA A 35 -14.63 -6.27 -8.63
CA ALA A 35 -15.55 -7.41 -8.53
C ALA A 35 -16.83 -7.05 -7.75
N TRP A 36 -16.81 -5.99 -6.95
CA TRP A 36 -17.97 -5.53 -6.16
C TRP A 36 -18.90 -4.62 -6.97
N GLU A 37 -18.33 -3.73 -7.80
CA GLU A 37 -19.07 -2.76 -8.61
C GLU A 37 -18.61 -2.85 -10.08
N PRO A 38 -19.28 -3.67 -10.90
CA PRO A 38 -18.93 -3.84 -12.31
C PRO A 38 -18.93 -2.52 -13.09
N GLY A 39 -18.03 -2.40 -14.05
CA GLY A 39 -17.81 -1.17 -14.83
C GLY A 39 -16.95 -0.12 -14.13
N GLN A 40 -16.55 -0.32 -12.88
CA GLN A 40 -15.54 0.53 -12.23
C GLN A 40 -14.15 -0.07 -12.36
N PHE A 41 -13.22 0.73 -12.88
CA PHE A 41 -11.86 0.31 -13.15
C PHE A 41 -10.85 1.05 -12.26
N LEU A 42 -9.83 0.33 -11.82
CA LEU A 42 -8.70 0.91 -11.11
C LEU A 42 -7.78 1.63 -12.11
N GLY A 43 -7.54 2.91 -11.86
CA GLY A 43 -6.70 3.74 -12.71
C GLY A 43 -5.93 4.81 -11.96
N PHE A 44 -4.90 5.32 -12.61
CA PHE A 44 -4.06 6.40 -12.09
C PHE A 44 -3.93 7.50 -13.12
N ASN A 45 -3.97 8.75 -12.66
CA ASN A 45 -3.70 9.89 -13.50
C ASN A 45 -2.19 10.05 -13.76
N ARG A 46 -1.82 11.01 -14.62
CA ARG A 46 -0.42 11.30 -14.97
C ARG A 46 0.49 11.66 -13.79
N ARG A 47 -0.07 12.01 -12.62
CA ARG A 47 0.67 12.33 -11.39
C ARG A 47 0.75 11.14 -10.43
N GLY A 48 0.33 9.94 -10.86
CA GLY A 48 0.34 8.74 -10.02
C GLY A 48 -0.69 8.76 -8.89
N ARG A 49 -1.76 9.57 -9.01
CA ARG A 49 -2.88 9.55 -8.05
C ARG A 49 -4.04 8.74 -8.62
N PHE A 50 -4.86 8.16 -7.75
CA PHE A 50 -6.08 7.47 -8.18
C PHE A 50 -6.93 8.36 -9.10
N GLN A 51 -7.33 7.80 -10.22
CA GLN A 51 -8.24 8.43 -11.17
C GLN A 51 -9.68 8.08 -10.79
N ASP A 52 -10.57 9.06 -10.88
CA ASP A 52 -12.00 8.83 -10.68
C ASP A 52 -12.54 7.85 -11.74
N ALA A 53 -13.12 6.72 -11.29
CA ALA A 53 -13.64 5.66 -12.15
C ALA A 53 -14.73 6.16 -13.12
N SER A 54 -15.49 7.21 -12.74
CA SER A 54 -16.51 7.82 -13.62
C SER A 54 -15.93 8.33 -14.95
N THR A 55 -14.63 8.63 -14.97
CA THR A 55 -13.94 9.18 -16.14
C THR A 55 -13.41 8.10 -17.09
N TYR A 56 -13.71 6.82 -16.86
CA TYR A 56 -13.22 5.71 -17.69
C TYR A 56 -13.43 5.95 -19.18
N GLN A 57 -14.64 6.32 -19.60
CA GLN A 57 -14.98 6.50 -21.01
C GLN A 57 -14.17 7.62 -21.69
N THR A 58 -13.84 8.69 -20.96
CA THR A 58 -13.10 9.84 -21.50
C THR A 58 -11.59 9.70 -21.35
N LYS A 59 -11.11 8.88 -20.40
CA LYS A 59 -9.71 8.76 -20.03
C LYS A 59 -9.22 7.31 -19.99
N ARG A 60 -9.66 6.45 -20.91
CA ARG A 60 -9.35 5.00 -20.93
C ARG A 60 -7.87 4.67 -20.69
N LYS A 61 -6.94 5.46 -21.25
CA LYS A 61 -5.48 5.29 -21.06
C LYS A 61 -5.02 5.32 -19.59
N CYS A 62 -5.72 6.02 -18.71
CA CYS A 62 -5.42 6.06 -17.27
C CYS A 62 -5.77 4.76 -16.53
N PHE A 63 -6.50 3.86 -17.19
CA PHE A 63 -6.98 2.59 -16.65
C PHE A 63 -6.34 1.39 -17.36
N SER A 64 -5.38 1.63 -18.25
CA SER A 64 -4.65 0.59 -18.97
C SER A 64 -3.32 0.29 -18.28
N TRP A 65 -3.06 -0.99 -18.06
CA TRP A 65 -1.93 -1.50 -17.31
C TRP A 65 -1.09 -2.45 -18.16
N THR A 66 0.21 -2.44 -17.91
CA THR A 66 1.12 -3.50 -18.37
C THR A 66 1.74 -4.13 -17.13
N LYS A 67 1.62 -5.44 -17.02
CA LYS A 67 2.25 -6.19 -15.93
C LYS A 67 3.71 -6.44 -16.28
N LEU A 68 4.60 -5.97 -15.39
CA LEU A 68 6.03 -6.24 -15.48
C LEU A 68 6.41 -7.27 -14.42
N GLN A 69 6.98 -8.39 -14.86
CA GLN A 69 7.52 -9.39 -13.95
C GLN A 69 8.92 -8.95 -13.50
N ARG A 70 9.05 -8.60 -12.21
CA ARG A 70 10.36 -8.33 -11.60
C ARG A 70 10.89 -9.59 -10.94
N TYR A 71 12.17 -9.88 -11.13
CA TYR A 71 12.90 -10.83 -10.30
C TYR A 71 13.19 -10.22 -8.92
N VAL A 72 12.81 -10.92 -7.86
CA VAL A 72 13.12 -10.54 -6.48
C VAL A 72 13.95 -11.67 -5.86
N PRO A 73 15.20 -11.43 -5.43
CA PRO A 73 15.99 -12.46 -4.78
C PRO A 73 15.36 -12.87 -3.46
N ASN A 74 15.49 -14.14 -3.08
CA ASN A 74 14.88 -14.67 -1.86
C ASN A 74 15.27 -13.91 -0.58
N SER A 75 16.45 -13.28 -0.56
CA SER A 75 16.92 -12.45 0.55
C SER A 75 16.11 -11.17 0.76
N GLU A 76 15.47 -10.63 -0.29
CA GLU A 76 14.64 -9.42 -0.24
C GLU A 76 13.15 -9.73 0.03
N ILE A 77 12.75 -11.01 0.00
CA ILE A 77 11.37 -11.41 0.23
C ILE A 77 11.07 -11.37 1.73
N HIS A 78 10.62 -10.21 2.21
CA HIS A 78 10.05 -10.07 3.55
C HIS A 78 8.68 -10.74 3.59
N ARG A 79 8.62 -12.00 4.04
CA ARG A 79 7.35 -12.67 4.29
C ARG A 79 6.67 -11.97 5.48
N CYS A 80 5.56 -11.28 5.21
CA CYS A 80 4.68 -10.84 6.28
C CYS A 80 4.24 -12.06 7.08
N GLN A 81 4.60 -12.14 8.36
CA GLN A 81 4.02 -13.13 9.24
C GLN A 81 2.53 -12.80 9.34
N ARG A 82 1.66 -13.65 8.78
CA ARG A 82 0.25 -13.63 9.13
C ARG A 82 0.21 -13.85 10.64
N LEU A 83 -0.12 -12.81 11.40
CA LEU A 83 -0.46 -12.95 12.80
C LEU A 83 -1.65 -13.90 12.85
N THR A 84 -1.39 -15.18 13.05
CA THR A 84 -2.42 -16.13 13.48
C THR A 84 -2.97 -15.52 14.76
N ARG A 85 -4.24 -15.11 14.77
CA ARG A 85 -4.92 -14.67 15.99
C ARG A 85 -4.93 -15.85 16.97
N LYS A 86 -3.84 -16.06 17.69
CA LYS A 86 -3.88 -16.80 18.95
C LYS A 86 -4.66 -15.90 19.89
N LYS A 87 -5.78 -16.39 20.41
CA LYS A 87 -6.42 -15.81 21.59
C LYS A 87 -5.42 -15.93 22.75
N SER A 88 -4.50 -14.98 22.89
CA SER A 88 -3.65 -14.89 24.06
C SER A 88 -4.29 -13.92 25.04
N ASN A 89 -4.85 -14.45 26.12
CA ASN A 89 -5.11 -13.69 27.33
C ASN A 89 -3.75 -13.36 27.98
N GLN A 90 -3.01 -12.42 27.38
CA GLN A 90 -1.80 -11.88 27.99
C GLN A 90 -1.88 -10.36 27.93
N THR A 91 -2.20 -9.79 29.08
CA THR A 91 -2.04 -8.39 29.44
C THR A 91 -0.55 -8.05 29.43
N LEU A 92 0.02 -7.81 28.24
CA LEU A 92 1.31 -7.15 28.11
C LEU A 92 1.09 -5.64 28.24
N SER A 93 1.79 -5.06 29.21
CA SER A 93 1.71 -3.66 29.59
C SER A 93 1.94 -2.74 28.39
N LEU A 94 0.98 -1.85 28.12
CA LEU A 94 1.02 -0.79 27.09
C LEU A 94 2.26 0.13 27.16
N VAL A 95 3.00 0.09 28.27
CA VAL A 95 4.20 0.91 28.52
C VAL A 95 5.39 0.40 27.69
N ASP A 96 5.55 -0.93 27.55
CA ASP A 96 6.70 -1.52 26.86
C ASP A 96 6.65 -1.30 25.34
N GLU A 97 5.46 -1.39 24.74
CA GLU A 97 5.23 -1.16 23.30
C GLU A 97 5.70 0.23 22.84
N LYS A 98 5.43 1.28 23.62
CA LYS A 98 5.83 2.65 23.28
C LYS A 98 7.34 2.83 23.39
N PHE A 99 7.95 2.22 24.41
CA PHE A 99 9.39 2.27 24.62
C PHE A 99 10.14 1.61 23.44
N PHE A 100 9.77 0.39 23.07
CA PHE A 100 10.38 -0.30 21.93
C PHE A 100 10.15 0.41 20.60
N ARG A 101 8.94 0.96 20.36
CA ARG A 101 8.68 1.75 19.15
C ARG A 101 9.55 3.01 19.06
N ASN A 102 9.79 3.69 20.19
CA ASN A 102 10.64 4.87 20.21
C ASN A 102 12.12 4.52 19.95
N ILE A 103 12.61 3.40 20.49
CA ILE A 103 13.97 2.92 20.22
C ILE A 103 14.14 2.57 18.73
N MET A 104 13.18 1.84 18.15
CA MET A 104 13.25 1.47 16.74
C MET A 104 13.17 2.70 15.83
N ARG A 105 12.33 3.67 16.18
CA ARG A 105 12.21 4.95 15.44
C ARG A 105 13.50 5.76 15.51
N THR A 106 14.14 5.86 16.68
CA THR A 106 15.38 6.63 16.85
C THR A 106 16.54 5.98 16.11
N SER A 107 16.71 4.66 16.21
CA SER A 107 17.71 3.90 15.45
C SER A 107 17.56 4.06 13.94
N LEU A 108 16.33 4.06 13.43
CA LEU A 108 16.06 4.28 12.01
C LEU A 108 16.38 5.72 11.58
N LEU A 109 15.97 6.72 12.38
CA LEU A 109 16.24 8.12 12.07
C LEU A 109 17.74 8.44 12.12
N GLU A 110 18.52 7.80 12.99
CA GLU A 110 19.97 7.90 12.98
C GLU A 110 20.60 7.38 11.69
N LYS A 111 20.06 6.28 11.14
CA LYS A 111 20.53 5.73 9.85
C LYS A 111 20.14 6.59 8.64
N ILE A 112 19.06 7.37 8.74
CA ILE A 112 18.55 8.22 7.65
C ILE A 112 19.12 9.64 7.73
N ARG A 113 19.68 10.05 8.88
CA ARG A 113 20.35 11.35 8.99
C ARG A 113 21.46 11.41 7.95
N ALA A 114 21.40 12.43 7.10
CA ALA A 114 22.46 12.75 6.17
C ALA A 114 23.77 12.89 6.95
N SER A 115 24.72 12.01 6.71
CA SER A 115 26.12 12.29 7.02
C SER A 115 26.51 13.56 6.26
N TYR A 116 27.35 14.39 6.88
CA TYR A 116 27.82 15.69 6.35
C TYR A 116 28.53 15.61 4.97
N ASP A 117 28.70 14.41 4.41
CA ASP A 117 29.32 14.16 3.10
C ASP A 117 28.27 13.99 1.99
N GLY A 118 27.38 14.98 1.85
CA GLY A 118 26.64 15.15 0.60
C GLY A 118 27.58 15.63 -0.52
N PRO A 119 27.35 15.26 -1.79
CA PRO A 119 28.25 15.61 -2.92
C PRO A 119 28.24 17.10 -3.28
N TYR A 120 27.49 17.93 -2.57
CA TYR A 120 27.43 19.37 -2.76
C TYR A 120 28.20 20.04 -1.63
N LYS A 121 29.48 20.33 -1.88
CA LYS A 121 30.19 21.38 -1.17
C LYS A 121 29.89 22.73 -1.85
N PRO A 122 29.72 23.82 -1.09
CA PRO A 122 29.62 25.17 -1.65
C PRO A 122 30.91 25.58 -2.38
#